data_AF-A0A955H539-F1
#
_entry.id   AF-A0A955H539-F1
#
_cell.length_a   1.000
_cell.length_b   1.000
_cell.length_c   1.000
_cell.angle_alpha   90.00
_cell.angle_beta   90.00
_cell.angle_gamma   90.00
#
_symmetry.space_group_name_H-M   'P 1'
#
loop_
_entity.id
_entity.type
_entity.pdbx_description
1 polymer ?
#
loop_
_entity_poly.entity_id
_entity_poly.type
_entity_poly.pdbx_seq_one_letter_code
_entity_poly.pdbx_strand_id
1 'polypeptide(L)'
;MSSSQRNTSIAVPFSKFLVHHEDNPRPEKLLFRHPFVVFFHLPYVVLLGFMYLGLSQKTTGQTIYFATAVGLYLSSAAYHAWRPNSALRIVDQIMISAYVLSTSLPFLYQKPLAIPAFFVCLTLIGLYKCREQESDWKRGAWIFFWLGAVSAFLLVTFGFPIIGASLFSTTGFWLLVVIACFIGKLIIYRYEIKWIPKFWEAPESGHFILSIGVTIYSSLVIIYPV
;
A
#
# COMPACT_ATOMS: atom_id res chain seq x y z
N MET A 1 -26.94 -8.41 49.36
CA MET A 1 -26.94 -7.25 48.44
C MET A 1 -25.66 -7.31 47.62
N SER A 2 -25.79 -7.57 46.32
CA SER A 2 -24.71 -7.86 45.39
C SER A 2 -24.07 -6.55 44.89
N SER A 3 -22.78 -6.35 45.20
CA SER A 3 -21.99 -5.25 44.66
C SER A 3 -21.65 -5.53 43.20
N SER A 4 -22.40 -4.88 42.31
CA SER A 4 -22.14 -4.74 40.88
C SER A 4 -20.65 -4.50 40.60
N GLN A 5 -19.97 -5.54 40.11
CA GLN A 5 -18.72 -5.38 39.37
C GLN A 5 -19.08 -4.60 38.09
N ARG A 6 -18.79 -3.30 38.10
CA ARG A 6 -18.72 -2.51 36.86
C ARG A 6 -17.62 -3.12 36.01
N ASN A 7 -18.01 -3.91 35.03
CA ASN A 7 -17.19 -4.27 33.88
C ASN A 7 -16.85 -2.98 33.12
N THR A 8 -15.84 -2.26 33.58
CA THR A 8 -15.13 -1.31 32.73
C THR A 8 -14.33 -2.16 31.76
N SER A 9 -14.91 -2.41 30.57
CA SER A 9 -14.12 -2.82 29.41
C SER A 9 -13.18 -1.66 29.11
N ILE A 10 -12.01 -1.68 29.73
CA ILE A 10 -10.90 -0.80 29.36
C ILE A 10 -10.62 -1.15 27.90
N ALA A 11 -11.02 -0.26 27.00
CA ALA A 11 -10.64 -0.33 25.60
C ALA A 11 -9.12 -0.41 25.58
N VAL A 12 -8.60 -1.62 25.34
CA VAL A 12 -7.16 -1.84 25.24
C VAL A 12 -6.70 -0.92 24.11
N PRO A 13 -5.78 0.02 24.38
CA PRO A 13 -5.25 0.88 23.34
C PRO A 13 -4.78 0.00 22.18
N PHE A 14 -5.17 0.31 20.95
CA PHE A 14 -4.90 -0.55 19.80
C PHE A 14 -3.41 -0.86 19.61
N SER A 15 -2.51 0.02 20.10
CA SER A 15 -1.07 -0.30 20.19
C SER A 15 -0.78 -1.55 21.01
N LYS A 16 -1.46 -1.76 22.14
CA LYS A 16 -1.40 -3.01 22.90
C LYS A 16 -2.13 -4.15 22.21
N PHE A 17 -3.17 -3.92 21.40
CA PHE A 17 -3.86 -4.98 20.65
C PHE A 17 -3.02 -5.49 19.46
N LEU A 18 -2.40 -4.59 18.69
CA LEU A 18 -1.43 -4.89 17.63
C LEU A 18 -0.20 -5.62 18.20
N VAL A 19 0.38 -5.10 19.28
CA VAL A 19 1.51 -5.72 19.98
C VAL A 19 1.09 -7.08 20.57
N HIS A 20 -0.11 -7.21 21.13
CA HIS A 20 -0.56 -8.50 21.70
C HIS A 20 -0.89 -9.56 20.64
N HIS A 21 -1.32 -9.15 19.43
CA HIS A 21 -1.47 -10.06 18.28
C HIS A 21 -0.16 -10.32 17.50
N GLU A 22 0.85 -9.45 17.65
CA GLU A 22 2.21 -9.65 17.14
C GLU A 22 3.02 -10.56 18.07
N ASP A 23 2.93 -10.37 19.40
CA ASP A 23 3.77 -11.04 20.41
C ASP A 23 3.28 -12.41 20.86
N ASN A 24 2.00 -12.74 20.66
CA ASN A 24 1.44 -14.07 20.95
C ASN A 24 0.94 -14.75 19.66
N PRO A 25 1.83 -15.21 18.76
CA PRO A 25 1.43 -16.17 17.75
C PRO A 25 0.95 -17.42 18.50
N ARG A 26 -0.32 -17.82 18.33
CA ARG A 26 -0.82 -19.08 18.90
C ARG A 26 0.18 -20.18 18.50
N PRO A 27 0.83 -20.84 19.46
CA PRO A 27 1.93 -21.73 19.16
C PRO A 27 1.34 -23.07 18.71
N GLU A 28 0.83 -23.19 17.50
CA GLU A 28 0.49 -24.50 16.93
C GLU A 28 0.29 -24.43 15.39
N LYS A 29 1.26 -25.02 14.67
CA LYS A 29 1.11 -25.71 13.37
C LYS A 29 0.81 -24.93 12.07
N LEU A 30 0.84 -23.61 12.03
CA LEU A 30 0.74 -22.88 10.75
C LEU A 30 2.10 -22.35 10.29
N LEU A 31 2.51 -22.76 9.08
CA LEU A 31 3.78 -22.36 8.43
C LEU A 31 3.86 -20.84 8.19
N PHE A 32 2.70 -20.15 8.15
CA PHE A 32 2.56 -18.73 7.87
C PHE A 32 1.68 -18.03 8.91
N ARG A 33 2.03 -16.78 9.27
CA ARG A 33 1.27 -15.97 10.21
C ARG A 33 -0.08 -15.50 9.63
N HIS A 34 -0.10 -15.09 8.35
CA HIS A 34 -1.33 -14.77 7.61
C HIS A 34 -1.34 -15.52 6.26
N PRO A 35 -1.74 -16.81 6.23
CA PRO A 35 -1.62 -17.64 5.04
C PRO A 35 -2.43 -17.12 3.85
N PHE A 36 -3.60 -16.53 4.08
CA PHE A 36 -4.41 -15.95 3.01
C PHE A 36 -3.74 -14.75 2.35
N VAL A 37 -3.08 -13.88 3.12
CA VAL A 37 -2.31 -12.76 2.56
C VAL A 37 -1.24 -13.30 1.61
N VAL A 38 -0.42 -14.26 2.06
CA VAL A 38 0.62 -14.89 1.23
C VAL A 38 0.02 -15.53 -0.02
N PHE A 39 -1.07 -16.29 0.13
CA PHE A 39 -1.75 -16.97 -0.97
C PHE A 39 -2.34 -16.02 -2.00
N PHE A 40 -2.79 -14.82 -1.61
CA PHE A 40 -3.24 -13.80 -2.56
C PHE A 40 -2.07 -13.04 -3.20
N HIS A 41 -0.98 -12.78 -2.48
CA HIS A 41 0.11 -11.94 -2.99
C HIS A 41 0.98 -12.67 -4.02
N LEU A 42 1.31 -13.94 -3.82
CA LEU A 42 2.22 -14.67 -4.72
C LEU A 42 1.66 -14.86 -6.15
N PRO A 43 0.40 -15.31 -6.34
CA PRO A 43 -0.20 -15.34 -7.68
C PRO A 43 -0.31 -13.94 -8.29
N TYR A 44 -0.50 -12.92 -7.46
CA TYR A 44 -0.58 -11.54 -7.93
C TYR A 44 0.76 -11.00 -8.44
N VAL A 45 1.89 -11.39 -7.81
CA VAL A 45 3.24 -11.12 -8.34
C VAL A 45 3.41 -11.73 -9.72
N VAL A 46 2.98 -12.98 -9.90
CA VAL A 46 3.05 -13.68 -11.18
C VAL A 46 2.19 -12.95 -12.23
N LEU A 47 0.97 -12.55 -11.88
CA LEU A 47 0.08 -11.76 -12.75
C LEU A 47 0.73 -10.44 -13.17
N LEU A 48 1.31 -9.67 -12.23
CA LEU A 48 2.02 -8.42 -12.54
C LEU A 48 3.22 -8.66 -13.46
N GLY A 49 3.94 -9.77 -13.28
CA GLY A 49 5.01 -10.19 -14.17
C GLY A 49 4.52 -10.43 -15.60
N PHE A 50 3.43 -11.19 -15.77
CA PHE A 50 2.83 -11.41 -17.09
C PHE A 50 2.31 -10.12 -17.73
N MET A 51 1.66 -9.26 -16.94
CA MET A 51 1.19 -7.95 -17.38
C MET A 51 2.33 -7.08 -17.91
N TYR A 52 3.47 -7.04 -17.20
CA TYR A 52 4.66 -6.31 -17.65
C TYR A 52 5.29 -6.93 -18.90
N LEU A 53 5.40 -8.26 -18.96
CA LEU A 53 5.97 -8.96 -20.12
C LEU A 53 5.14 -8.73 -21.38
N GLY A 54 3.81 -8.65 -21.25
CA GLY A 54 2.86 -8.38 -22.34
C GLY A 54 2.95 -6.98 -22.95
N LEU A 55 3.67 -6.03 -22.32
CA LEU A 55 3.92 -4.72 -22.91
C LEU A 55 4.85 -4.81 -24.13
N SER A 56 4.38 -4.37 -25.29
CA SER A 56 5.15 -4.33 -26.54
C SER A 56 6.33 -3.36 -26.49
N GLN A 57 6.16 -2.23 -25.81
CA GLN A 57 7.22 -1.27 -25.48
C GLN A 57 7.20 -1.00 -23.98
N LYS A 58 8.39 -0.93 -23.37
CA LYS A 58 8.56 -0.78 -21.92
C LYS A 58 9.25 0.54 -21.64
N THR A 59 8.52 1.50 -21.10
CA THR A 59 9.12 2.75 -20.66
C THR A 59 9.81 2.58 -19.31
N THR A 60 10.75 3.48 -18.98
CA THR A 60 11.39 3.49 -17.66
C THR A 60 10.35 3.69 -16.54
N GLY A 61 9.34 4.53 -16.77
CA GLY A 61 8.26 4.77 -15.80
C GLY A 61 7.42 3.52 -15.53
N GLN A 62 6.99 2.83 -16.58
CA GLN A 62 6.27 1.55 -16.47
C GLN A 62 7.13 0.50 -15.77
N THR A 63 8.41 0.41 -16.12
CA THR A 63 9.34 -0.55 -15.50
C THR A 63 9.49 -0.31 -14.01
N ILE A 64 9.67 0.93 -13.57
CA ILE A 64 9.76 1.26 -12.14
C ILE A 64 8.43 0.97 -11.43
N TYR A 65 7.30 1.31 -12.05
CA TYR A 65 5.98 1.01 -11.49
C TYR A 65 5.77 -0.50 -11.28
N PHE A 66 5.99 -1.33 -12.30
CA PHE A 66 5.83 -2.78 -12.18
C PHE A 66 6.84 -3.40 -11.21
N ALA A 67 8.10 -2.93 -11.21
CA ALA A 67 9.12 -3.41 -10.28
C ALA A 67 8.76 -3.10 -8.82
N THR A 68 8.27 -1.89 -8.54
CA THR A 68 7.85 -1.51 -7.18
C THR A 68 6.55 -2.18 -6.76
N ALA A 69 5.61 -2.42 -7.69
CA ALA A 69 4.43 -3.23 -7.44
C ALA A 69 4.81 -4.67 -7.08
N VAL A 70 5.65 -5.34 -7.88
CA VAL A 70 6.16 -6.68 -7.57
C VAL A 70 6.87 -6.70 -6.21
N GLY A 71 7.75 -5.72 -5.97
CA GLY A 71 8.46 -5.61 -4.71
C GLY A 71 7.54 -5.43 -3.50
N LEU A 72 6.46 -4.64 -3.64
CA LEU A 72 5.41 -4.48 -2.62
C LEU A 72 4.75 -5.82 -2.29
N TYR A 73 4.33 -6.59 -3.29
CA TYR A 73 3.65 -7.86 -3.02
C TYR A 73 4.60 -8.91 -2.43
N LEU A 74 5.86 -8.94 -2.88
CA LEU A 74 6.89 -9.82 -2.32
C LEU A 74 7.28 -9.45 -0.90
N SER A 75 7.52 -8.16 -0.61
CA SER A 75 7.86 -7.69 0.73
C SER A 75 6.73 -7.97 1.71
N SER A 76 5.49 -7.75 1.28
CA SER A 76 4.31 -7.95 2.12
C SER A 76 4.08 -9.44 2.36
N ALA A 77 4.20 -10.28 1.32
CA ALA A 77 4.16 -11.73 1.50
C ALA A 77 5.23 -12.22 2.47
N ALA A 78 6.48 -11.72 2.36
CA ALA A 78 7.55 -12.08 3.29
C ALA A 78 7.27 -11.61 4.73
N TYR A 79 6.81 -10.37 4.92
CA TYR A 79 6.47 -9.85 6.23
C TYR A 79 5.36 -10.66 6.91
N HIS A 80 4.34 -11.07 6.15
CA HIS A 80 3.20 -11.84 6.67
C HIS A 80 3.42 -13.36 6.72
N ALA A 81 4.43 -13.87 6.03
CA ALA A 81 4.82 -15.28 6.07
C ALA A 81 5.62 -15.61 7.34
N TRP A 82 6.56 -14.76 7.72
CA TRP A 82 7.48 -15.02 8.84
C TRP A 82 6.96 -14.50 10.19
N ARG A 83 7.67 -14.90 11.26
CA ARG A 83 7.49 -14.31 12.59
C ARG A 83 7.76 -12.79 12.54
N PRO A 84 7.16 -11.99 13.44
CA PRO A 84 7.39 -10.55 13.50
C PRO A 84 8.88 -10.23 13.44
N ASN A 85 9.28 -9.50 12.40
CA ASN A 85 10.67 -9.11 12.16
C ASN A 85 10.68 -7.64 11.74
N SER A 86 11.36 -6.81 12.54
CA SER A 86 11.42 -5.36 12.32
C SER A 86 12.06 -4.99 10.98
N ALA A 87 13.05 -5.76 10.51
CA ALA A 87 13.66 -5.52 9.21
C ALA A 87 12.67 -5.79 8.05
N LEU A 88 11.93 -6.89 8.10
CA LEU A 88 10.88 -7.18 7.10
C LEU A 88 9.77 -6.13 7.13
N ARG A 89 9.40 -5.65 8.32
CA ARG A 89 8.42 -4.57 8.46
C ARG A 89 8.90 -3.26 7.83
N ILE A 90 10.16 -2.89 8.06
CA ILE A 90 10.77 -1.69 7.45
C ILE A 90 10.78 -1.81 5.93
N VAL A 91 11.23 -2.95 5.40
CA VAL A 91 11.24 -3.22 3.95
C VAL A 91 9.84 -3.11 3.37
N ASP A 92 8.84 -3.71 4.01
CA ASP A 92 7.45 -3.63 3.55
C ASP A 92 6.93 -2.19 3.52
N GLN A 93 7.17 -1.40 4.57
CA GLN A 93 6.79 0.01 4.61
C GLN A 93 7.50 0.87 3.55
N ILE A 94 8.78 0.60 3.29
CA ILE A 94 9.54 1.28 2.23
C ILE A 94 8.92 0.93 0.87
N MET A 95 8.61 -0.35 0.62
CA MET A 95 8.00 -0.78 -0.64
C MET A 95 6.61 -0.22 -0.86
N ILE A 96 5.78 -0.10 0.18
CA ILE A 96 4.48 0.60 0.11
C ILE A 96 4.70 2.04 -0.33
N SER A 97 5.69 2.73 0.26
CA SER A 97 5.98 4.13 -0.06
C SER A 97 6.51 4.28 -1.50
N ALA A 98 7.38 3.36 -1.92
CA ALA A 98 7.91 3.29 -3.26
C ALA A 98 6.80 3.06 -4.29
N TYR A 99 5.88 2.14 -4.01
CA TYR A 99 4.72 1.89 -4.87
C TYR A 99 3.88 3.15 -5.03
N VAL A 100 3.53 3.83 -3.93
CA VAL A 100 2.73 5.06 -3.95
C VAL A 100 3.40 6.13 -4.81
N LEU A 101 4.70 6.37 -4.64
CA LEU A 101 5.44 7.34 -5.45
C LEU A 101 5.50 6.94 -6.93
N SER A 102 5.67 5.65 -7.19
CA SER A 102 5.83 5.12 -8.55
C SER A 102 4.56 5.24 -9.39
N THR A 103 3.37 5.38 -8.78
CA THR A 103 2.11 5.42 -9.54
C THR A 103 2.14 6.51 -10.60
N SER A 104 2.72 7.67 -10.31
CA SER A 104 2.79 8.79 -11.24
C SER A 104 3.79 8.59 -12.41
N LEU A 105 4.76 7.67 -12.28
CA LEU A 105 5.90 7.54 -13.19
C LEU A 105 5.57 6.99 -14.59
N PRO A 106 4.66 6.02 -14.79
CA PRO A 106 4.27 5.56 -16.13
C PRO A 106 3.90 6.69 -17.09
N PHE A 107 3.36 7.79 -16.57
CA PHE A 107 2.96 8.95 -17.37
C PHE A 107 3.98 10.10 -17.30
N LEU A 108 4.68 10.26 -16.16
CA LEU A 108 5.59 11.39 -15.96
C LEU A 108 7.05 11.11 -16.34
N TYR A 109 7.43 9.89 -16.72
CA TYR A 109 8.82 9.53 -17.00
C TYR A 109 9.49 10.39 -18.08
N GLN A 110 8.71 11.00 -18.99
CA GLN A 110 9.20 11.91 -20.02
C GLN A 110 9.72 13.23 -19.44
N LYS A 111 9.35 13.56 -18.20
CA LYS A 111 9.88 14.74 -17.50
C LYS A 111 11.26 14.41 -16.95
N PRO A 112 12.32 15.17 -17.29
CA PRO A 112 13.71 14.83 -16.97
C PRO A 112 13.98 14.71 -15.46
N LEU A 113 13.18 15.39 -14.63
CA LEU A 113 13.31 15.37 -13.18
C LEU A 113 12.44 14.32 -12.47
N ALA A 114 11.52 13.64 -13.16
CA ALA A 114 10.60 12.71 -12.51
C ALA A 114 11.33 11.48 -11.92
N ILE A 115 12.21 10.85 -12.71
CA ILE A 115 12.97 9.68 -12.25
C ILE A 115 13.98 10.06 -11.14
N PRO A 116 14.81 11.11 -11.27
CA PRO A 116 15.67 11.53 -10.18
C PRO A 116 14.90 11.89 -8.91
N ALA A 117 13.79 12.64 -9.02
CA ALA A 117 12.98 13.00 -7.86
C ALA A 117 12.40 11.78 -7.14
N PHE A 118 11.95 10.77 -7.88
CA PHE A 118 11.51 9.49 -7.32
C PHE A 118 12.60 8.84 -6.44
N PHE A 119 13.83 8.72 -6.95
CA PHE A 119 14.93 8.10 -6.20
C PHE A 119 15.37 8.93 -4.99
N VAL A 120 15.34 10.26 -5.09
CA VAL A 120 15.60 11.15 -3.94
C VAL A 120 14.54 10.93 -2.86
N CYS A 121 13.25 10.97 -3.23
CA CYS A 121 12.16 10.71 -2.28
C CYS A 121 12.27 9.32 -1.64
N LEU A 122 12.55 8.28 -2.44
CA LEU A 122 12.73 6.92 -1.95
C LEU A 122 13.90 6.81 -0.96
N THR A 123 15.02 7.45 -1.26
CA THR A 123 16.18 7.50 -0.37
C THR A 123 15.84 8.18 0.95
N LEU A 124 15.16 9.33 0.89
CA LEU A 124 14.73 10.06 2.09
C LEU A 124 13.76 9.23 2.95
N ILE A 125 12.82 8.51 2.31
CA ILE A 125 11.91 7.60 3.02
C ILE A 125 12.70 6.45 3.68
N GLY A 126 13.64 5.84 2.97
CA GLY A 126 14.49 4.78 3.52
C GLY A 126 15.28 5.26 4.74
N LEU A 127 15.96 6.41 4.62
CA LEU A 127 16.70 7.02 5.72
C LEU A 127 15.79 7.37 6.91
N TYR A 128 14.61 7.93 6.64
CA TYR A 128 13.62 8.25 7.66
C TYR A 128 13.17 6.99 8.41
N LYS A 129 12.82 5.92 7.69
CA LYS A 129 12.36 4.65 8.28
C LYS A 129 13.47 3.93 9.04
N CYS A 130 14.70 3.97 8.56
CA CYS A 130 15.86 3.42 9.28
C CYS A 130 16.16 4.19 10.56
N ARG A 131 15.97 5.52 10.57
CA ARG A 131 16.23 6.37 11.74
C ARG A 131 15.14 6.30 12.79
N GLU A 132 13.87 6.24 12.40
CA GLU A 132 12.77 6.45 13.35
C GLU A 132 12.46 5.22 14.22
N GLN A 133 13.01 4.03 13.91
CA GLN A 133 12.80 2.75 14.63
C GLN A 133 11.52 2.76 15.50
N GLU A 134 10.38 2.92 14.84
CA GLU A 134 9.01 2.69 15.32
C GLU A 134 8.59 3.25 16.69
N SER A 135 8.85 4.52 17.02
CA SER A 135 8.20 5.09 18.23
C SER A 135 6.78 5.65 18.01
N ASP A 136 6.41 6.08 16.79
CA ASP A 136 5.09 6.73 16.57
C ASP A 136 4.44 6.38 15.22
N TRP A 137 3.48 5.43 15.27
CA TRP A 137 2.67 5.02 14.11
C TRP A 137 1.88 6.16 13.47
N LYS A 138 1.54 7.23 14.22
CA LYS A 138 0.77 8.37 13.70
C LYS A 138 1.58 9.18 12.70
N ARG A 139 2.89 9.34 12.93
CA ARG A 139 3.80 10.04 12.02
C ARG A 139 3.96 9.28 10.71
N GLY A 140 4.13 7.96 10.80
CA GLY A 140 4.15 7.09 9.63
C GLY A 140 2.90 7.24 8.77
N ALA A 141 1.71 7.20 9.38
CA ALA A 141 0.44 7.37 8.68
C ALA A 141 0.31 8.74 7.99
N TRP A 142 0.78 9.82 8.62
CA TRP A 142 0.79 11.16 8.03
C TRP A 142 1.68 11.23 6.79
N ILE A 143 2.88 10.66 6.84
CA ILE A 143 3.80 10.64 5.69
C ILE A 143 3.18 9.87 4.54
N PHE A 144 2.59 8.70 4.79
CA PHE A 144 1.88 7.94 3.76
C PHE A 144 0.71 8.72 3.16
N PHE A 145 -0.06 9.44 3.98
CA PHE A 145 -1.14 10.30 3.50
C PHE A 145 -0.63 11.41 2.57
N TRP A 146 0.42 12.12 2.96
CA TRP A 146 1.03 13.17 2.14
C TRP A 146 1.63 12.63 0.86
N LEU A 147 2.34 11.49 0.90
CA LEU A 147 2.87 10.83 -0.28
C LEU A 147 1.75 10.43 -1.25
N GLY A 148 0.65 9.89 -0.72
CA GLY A 148 -0.55 9.57 -1.49
C GLY A 148 -1.17 10.80 -2.15
N ALA A 149 -1.34 11.89 -1.38
CA ALA A 149 -1.89 13.15 -1.87
C ALA A 149 -1.02 13.77 -2.97
N VAL A 150 0.31 13.80 -2.80
CA VAL A 150 1.25 14.31 -3.81
C VAL A 150 1.19 13.45 -5.07
N SER A 151 1.19 12.13 -4.94
CA SER A 151 1.14 11.22 -6.09
C SER A 151 -0.17 11.35 -6.86
N ALA A 152 -1.30 11.48 -6.15
CA ALA A 152 -2.60 11.76 -6.75
C ALA A 152 -2.63 13.13 -7.45
N PHE A 153 -2.10 14.17 -6.82
CA PHE A 153 -2.00 15.51 -7.42
C PHE A 153 -1.17 15.49 -8.71
N LEU A 154 0.00 14.83 -8.70
CA LEU A 154 0.86 14.70 -9.87
C LEU A 154 0.15 13.98 -11.02
N LEU A 155 -0.57 12.92 -10.70
CA LEU A 155 -1.32 12.11 -11.66
C LEU A 155 -2.50 12.87 -12.27
N VAL A 156 -3.28 13.60 -11.47
CA VAL A 156 -4.40 14.43 -11.94
C VAL A 156 -3.91 15.63 -12.74
N THR A 157 -2.86 16.31 -12.28
CA THR A 157 -2.39 17.57 -12.88
C THR A 157 -1.57 17.35 -14.13
N PHE A 158 -0.75 16.29 -14.16
CA PHE A 158 0.18 16.05 -15.26
C PHE A 158 -0.06 14.73 -15.98
N GLY A 159 -0.39 13.66 -15.27
CA GLY A 159 -0.63 12.35 -15.89
C GLY A 159 -1.86 12.33 -16.80
N PHE A 160 -2.99 12.85 -16.34
CA PHE A 160 -4.26 12.88 -17.09
C PHE A 160 -4.15 13.66 -18.41
N PRO A 161 -3.60 14.88 -18.43
CA PRO A 161 -3.38 15.60 -19.68
C PRO A 161 -2.50 14.83 -20.68
N ILE A 162 -1.49 14.09 -20.21
CA ILE A 162 -0.57 13.34 -21.08
C ILE A 162 -1.30 12.23 -21.83
N ILE A 163 -2.24 11.53 -21.19
CA ILE A 163 -3.03 10.46 -21.82
C ILE A 163 -4.35 10.95 -22.44
N GLY A 164 -4.58 12.27 -22.49
CA GLY A 164 -5.82 12.85 -23.00
C GLY A 164 -7.07 12.50 -22.18
N ALA A 165 -6.90 12.06 -20.92
CA ALA A 165 -8.00 11.73 -20.04
C ALA A 165 -8.50 12.96 -19.28
N SER A 166 -9.81 13.06 -19.07
CA SER A 166 -10.42 14.05 -18.19
C SER A 166 -10.92 13.39 -16.90
N LEU A 167 -11.19 14.19 -15.85
CA LEU A 167 -11.82 13.69 -14.62
C LEU A 167 -13.19 13.03 -14.85
N PHE A 168 -13.88 13.41 -15.94
CA PHE A 168 -15.19 12.87 -16.32
C PHE A 168 -15.11 11.69 -17.29
N SER A 169 -13.91 11.29 -17.71
CA SER A 169 -13.71 10.11 -18.56
C SER A 169 -13.78 8.83 -17.73
N THR A 170 -14.06 7.69 -18.38
CA THR A 170 -14.01 6.36 -17.74
C THR A 170 -12.68 6.12 -17.02
N THR A 171 -11.58 6.55 -17.63
CA THR A 171 -10.22 6.47 -17.04
C THR A 171 -10.07 7.35 -15.81
N GLY A 172 -10.57 8.58 -15.87
CA GLY A 172 -10.62 9.50 -14.74
C GLY A 172 -11.41 8.92 -13.57
N PHE A 173 -12.59 8.35 -13.85
CA PHE A 173 -13.43 7.69 -12.86
C PHE A 173 -12.70 6.54 -12.15
N TRP A 174 -12.11 5.60 -12.90
CA TRP A 174 -11.41 4.46 -12.30
C TRP A 174 -10.23 4.86 -11.44
N LEU A 175 -9.53 5.92 -11.85
CA LEU A 175 -8.38 6.41 -11.11
C LEU A 175 -8.79 7.16 -9.83
N LEU A 176 -9.92 7.88 -9.85
CA LEU A 176 -10.55 8.40 -8.64
C LEU A 176 -10.98 7.27 -7.70
N VAL A 177 -11.51 6.16 -8.22
CA VAL A 177 -11.80 4.95 -7.43
C VAL A 177 -10.52 4.40 -6.78
N VAL A 178 -9.40 4.29 -7.52
CA VAL A 178 -8.12 3.85 -6.95
C VAL A 178 -7.64 4.78 -5.84
N ILE A 179 -7.69 6.10 -6.05
CA ILE A 179 -7.33 7.10 -5.04
C ILE A 179 -8.23 6.98 -3.81
N ALA A 180 -9.55 6.86 -4.00
CA ALA A 180 -10.52 6.71 -2.93
C ALA A 180 -10.31 5.42 -2.14
N CYS A 181 -9.99 4.30 -2.79
CA CYS A 181 -9.62 3.05 -2.12
C CYS A 181 -8.35 3.22 -1.27
N PHE A 182 -7.33 3.91 -1.78
CA PHE A 182 -6.09 4.18 -1.06
C PHE A 182 -6.28 5.10 0.15
N ILE A 183 -6.93 6.25 -0.04
CA ILE A 183 -7.21 7.22 1.01
C ILE A 183 -8.17 6.63 2.04
N GLY A 184 -9.22 5.95 1.57
CA GLY A 184 -10.18 5.24 2.40
C GLY A 184 -9.45 4.29 3.34
N LYS A 185 -8.58 3.42 2.81
CA LYS A 185 -7.77 2.52 3.64
C LYS A 185 -6.96 3.30 4.69
N LEU A 186 -6.23 4.34 4.31
CA LEU A 186 -5.44 5.15 5.25
C LEU A 186 -6.30 5.80 6.36
N ILE A 187 -7.50 6.26 6.03
CA ILE A 187 -8.46 6.84 6.98
C ILE A 187 -8.96 5.77 7.96
N ILE A 188 -9.33 4.58 7.44
CA ILE A 188 -9.79 3.44 8.26
C ILE A 188 -8.71 3.05 9.26
N TYR A 189 -7.47 2.91 8.80
CA TYR A 189 -6.32 2.58 9.67
C TYR A 189 -6.03 3.66 10.73
N ARG A 190 -6.35 4.93 10.45
CA ARG A 190 -6.01 6.05 11.34
C ARG A 190 -7.08 6.33 12.39
N TYR A 191 -8.35 6.26 12.01
CA TYR A 191 -9.45 6.82 12.80
C TYR A 191 -10.28 5.77 13.54
N GLU A 192 -9.94 4.47 13.42
CA GLU A 192 -10.67 3.37 14.09
C GLU A 192 -12.19 3.60 14.01
N ILE A 193 -12.68 3.88 12.78
CA ILE A 193 -14.05 4.33 12.58
C ILE A 193 -14.97 3.19 13.02
N LYS A 194 -15.55 3.33 14.22
CA LYS A 194 -16.35 2.31 14.91
C LYS A 194 -17.54 1.74 14.12
N TRP A 195 -17.93 2.42 13.04
CA TRP A 195 -19.03 2.03 12.15
C TRP A 195 -18.61 1.06 11.05
N ILE A 196 -17.32 0.80 10.92
CA ILE A 196 -16.79 -0.09 9.91
C ILE A 196 -16.90 -1.52 10.44
N PRO A 197 -17.56 -2.44 9.70
CA PRO A 197 -17.68 -3.82 10.14
C PRO A 197 -16.30 -4.41 10.40
N LYS A 198 -16.15 -5.19 11.49
CA LYS A 198 -14.89 -5.86 11.86
C LYS A 198 -14.20 -6.61 10.71
N PHE A 199 -14.96 -7.03 9.70
CA PHE A 199 -14.44 -7.62 8.47
C PHE A 199 -13.47 -6.70 7.71
N TRP A 200 -13.73 -5.39 7.67
CA TRP A 200 -12.89 -4.41 6.96
C TRP A 200 -11.64 -4.00 7.75
N GLU A 201 -11.63 -4.26 9.07
CA GLU A 201 -10.46 -4.09 9.95
C GLU A 201 -9.48 -5.26 9.83
N ALA A 202 -9.91 -6.37 9.21
CA ALA A 202 -9.04 -7.52 8.99
C ALA A 202 -7.89 -7.12 8.04
N PRO A 203 -6.62 -7.51 8.34
CA PRO A 203 -5.51 -7.23 7.43
C PRO A 203 -5.82 -7.77 6.02
N GLU A 204 -6.43 -8.96 5.94
CA GLU A 204 -6.78 -9.64 4.69
C GLU A 204 -7.68 -8.79 3.77
N SER A 205 -8.72 -8.13 4.31
CA SER A 205 -9.61 -7.27 3.49
C SER A 205 -8.89 -6.03 2.98
N GLY A 206 -8.01 -5.46 3.81
CA GLY A 206 -7.18 -4.33 3.41
C GLY A 206 -6.25 -4.67 2.25
N HIS A 207 -5.65 -5.86 2.26
CA HIS A 207 -4.82 -6.34 1.16
C HIS A 207 -5.61 -6.68 -0.10
N PHE A 208 -6.83 -7.22 0.05
CA PHE A 208 -7.71 -7.51 -1.08
C PHE A 208 -8.12 -6.22 -1.84
N ILE A 209 -8.54 -5.17 -1.12
CA ILE A 209 -8.91 -3.87 -1.73
C ILE A 209 -7.69 -3.23 -2.42
N LEU A 210 -6.52 -3.32 -1.78
CA LEU A 210 -5.27 -2.86 -2.38
C LEU A 210 -5.01 -3.58 -3.71
N SER A 211 -5.20 -4.90 -3.75
CA SER A 211 -5.05 -5.73 -4.96
C SER A 211 -5.98 -5.30 -6.08
N ILE A 212 -7.25 -5.01 -5.78
CA ILE A 212 -8.19 -4.46 -6.75
C ILE A 212 -7.69 -3.11 -7.29
N GLY A 213 -7.26 -2.20 -6.40
CA GLY A 213 -6.74 -0.89 -6.80
C GLY A 213 -5.50 -1.00 -7.70
N VAL A 214 -4.55 -1.89 -7.36
CA VAL A 214 -3.37 -2.15 -8.19
C VAL A 214 -3.77 -2.76 -9.54
N THR A 215 -4.79 -3.64 -9.58
CA THR A 215 -5.23 -4.30 -10.83
C THR A 215 -5.77 -3.26 -11.79
N ILE A 216 -6.73 -2.44 -11.31
CA ILE A 216 -7.34 -1.37 -12.08
C ILE A 216 -6.25 -0.43 -12.61
N TYR A 217 -5.32 -0.02 -11.74
CA TYR A 217 -4.24 0.88 -12.14
C TYR A 217 -3.29 0.27 -13.16
N SER A 218 -2.87 -0.98 -12.96
CA SER A 218 -1.98 -1.69 -13.88
C SER A 218 -2.63 -1.86 -15.26
N SER A 219 -3.93 -2.11 -15.32
CA SER A 219 -4.69 -2.13 -16.58
C SER A 219 -4.67 -0.78 -17.28
N LEU A 220 -4.83 0.33 -16.54
CA LEU A 220 -4.72 1.67 -17.13
C LEU A 220 -3.33 1.95 -17.71
N VAL A 221 -2.27 1.54 -17.00
CA VAL A 221 -0.88 1.69 -17.45
C VAL A 221 -0.60 0.91 -18.74
N ILE A 222 -1.26 -0.23 -18.96
CA ILE A 222 -1.14 -1.03 -20.18
C ILE A 222 -1.97 -0.45 -21.33
N ILE A 223 -3.20 -0.01 -21.05
CA ILE A 223 -4.14 0.49 -22.07
C ILE A 223 -3.70 1.85 -22.61
N TYR A 224 -3.05 2.67 -21.78
CA TYR A 224 -2.54 3.99 -22.15
C TYR A 224 -1.00 3.99 -22.14
N PRO A 225 -0.35 3.29 -23.09
CA PRO A 225 1.08 3.40 -23.25
C PRO A 225 1.42 4.82 -23.71
N VAL A 226 2.32 5.47 -23.00
CA VAL A 226 2.84 6.81 -23.29
C VAL A 226 4.23 6.69 -23.90
#